data_AF-A0A431L2H7-F1
#
_entry.id   AF-A0A431L2H7-F1
#
_cell.length_a   1.000
_cell.length_b   1.000
_cell.length_c   1.000
_cell.angle_alpha   90.00
_cell.angle_beta   90.00
_cell.angle_gamma   90.00
#
_symmetry.space_group_name_H-M   'P 1'
#
loop_
_entity.id
_entity.type
_entity.pdbx_description
1 polymer ?
#
loop_
_entity_poly.entity_id
_entity_poly.type
_entity_poly.pdbx_seq_one_letter_code
_entity_poly.pdbx_strand_id
1 'polypeptide(L)'
;MNRPHRLMSLLLCAALASCTTMGNGRVRTLQSHEAAELLQPGRTTQAEARQRLGPGSVLRFQSGWLTEQYVYRDGLPRALDFVPVVGLVTAALPAAETELVLLYSPDGVLRKFKLRRTGTG
;
A
#
# COMPACT_ATOMS: atom_id res chain seq x y z
N MET A 1 12.52 -30.98 -41.01
CA MET A 1 11.73 -30.03 -40.19
C MET A 1 12.08 -30.30 -38.74
N ASN A 2 12.54 -29.31 -37.96
CA ASN A 2 12.30 -29.14 -36.50
C ASN A 2 13.26 -28.07 -35.95
N ARG A 3 12.68 -26.91 -35.59
CA ARG A 3 13.34 -25.63 -35.26
C ARG A 3 13.69 -25.57 -33.75
N PRO A 4 14.95 -25.76 -33.33
CA PRO A 4 15.35 -25.61 -31.92
C PRO A 4 15.35 -24.14 -31.46
N HIS A 5 15.30 -23.18 -32.39
CA HIS A 5 15.32 -21.75 -32.08
C HIS A 5 14.06 -21.24 -31.36
N ARG A 6 12.92 -21.93 -31.44
CA ARG A 6 11.68 -21.48 -30.79
C ARG A 6 11.69 -21.67 -29.27
N LEU A 7 12.44 -22.65 -28.77
CA LEU A 7 12.56 -22.94 -27.33
C LEU A 7 13.45 -21.92 -26.62
N MET A 8 14.51 -21.44 -27.29
CA MET A 8 15.45 -20.48 -26.69
C MET A 8 14.86 -19.08 -26.54
N SER A 9 13.98 -18.66 -27.45
CA SER A 9 13.28 -17.37 -27.36
C SER A 9 12.25 -17.33 -26.22
N LEU A 10 11.64 -18.47 -25.88
CA LEU A 10 10.58 -18.53 -24.86
C LEU A 10 11.13 -18.37 -23.43
N LEU A 11 12.35 -18.86 -23.17
CA LEU A 11 13.01 -18.71 -21.87
C LEU A 11 13.45 -17.27 -21.59
N LEU A 12 13.81 -16.49 -22.62
CA LEU A 12 14.26 -15.11 -22.45
C LEU A 12 13.10 -14.17 -22.07
N CYS A 13 11.88 -14.41 -22.55
CA CYS A 13 10.71 -13.60 -22.20
C CYS A 13 10.21 -13.82 -20.76
N ALA A 14 10.44 -15.01 -20.18
CA ALA A 14 10.01 -15.30 -18.81
C ALA A 14 10.83 -14.57 -17.73
N ALA A 15 12.08 -14.19 -18.04
CA ALA A 15 12.98 -13.53 -17.08
C ALA A 15 12.64 -12.05 -16.81
N LEU A 16 11.82 -11.41 -17.66
CA LEU A 16 11.46 -9.99 -17.52
C LEU A 16 10.11 -9.76 -16.80
N ALA A 17 9.38 -10.83 -16.46
CA ALA A 17 8.04 -10.73 -15.90
C ALA A 17 7.99 -10.70 -14.35
N SER A 18 9.13 -10.60 -13.66
CA SER A 18 9.17 -10.39 -12.21
C SER A 18 9.01 -8.91 -11.86
N CYS A 19 7.89 -8.29 -12.28
CA CYS A 19 7.43 -7.10 -11.58
C CYS A 19 6.96 -7.57 -10.21
N THR A 20 7.78 -7.35 -9.18
CA THR A 20 7.36 -7.58 -7.81
C THR A 20 6.17 -6.64 -7.56
N THR A 21 4.95 -7.19 -7.60
CA THR A 21 3.77 -6.50 -7.06
C THR A 21 3.95 -6.53 -5.55
N MET A 22 4.81 -5.66 -5.04
CA MET A 22 4.90 -5.41 -3.61
C MET A 22 3.64 -4.62 -3.24
N GLY A 23 2.59 -5.35 -2.88
CA GLY A 23 1.35 -4.76 -2.40
C GLY A 23 1.57 -3.99 -1.09
N ASN A 24 0.61 -3.14 -0.71
CA ASN A 24 0.62 -2.31 0.50
C ASN A 24 0.58 -3.09 1.84
N GLY A 25 0.94 -4.37 1.84
CA GLY A 25 0.88 -5.24 3.02
C GLY A 25 1.78 -4.78 4.18
N ARG A 26 2.82 -3.98 3.92
CA ARG A 26 3.69 -3.43 4.98
C ARG A 26 2.98 -2.43 5.90
N VAL A 27 1.95 -1.75 5.43
CA VAL A 27 1.19 -0.80 6.26
C VAL A 27 0.32 -1.54 7.28
N ARG A 28 -0.07 -2.79 7.00
CA ARG A 28 -0.83 -3.65 7.93
C ARG A 28 -0.11 -3.81 9.26
N THR A 29 1.16 -4.22 9.20
CA THR A 29 1.96 -4.58 10.38
C THR A 29 2.71 -3.40 10.98
N LEU A 30 2.69 -2.24 10.31
CA LEU A 30 3.44 -1.06 10.72
C LEU A 30 3.03 -0.62 12.13
N GLN A 31 4.00 -0.57 13.04
CA GLN A 31 3.82 0.05 14.35
C GLN A 31 4.28 1.50 14.34
N SER A 32 3.79 2.30 15.29
CA SER A 32 4.13 3.73 15.36
C SER A 32 5.63 4.01 15.48
N HIS A 33 6.37 3.15 16.17
CA HIS A 33 7.83 3.29 16.30
C HIS A 33 8.55 2.96 14.99
N GLU A 34 8.19 1.86 14.34
CA GLU A 34 8.73 1.48 13.02
C GLU A 34 8.41 2.54 11.96
N ALA A 35 7.21 3.12 12.02
CA ALA A 35 6.82 4.21 11.14
C ALA A 35 7.73 5.43 11.31
N ALA A 36 8.11 5.77 12.54
CA ALA A 36 9.01 6.90 12.81
C ALA A 36 10.45 6.64 12.35
N GLU A 37 10.93 5.41 12.41
CA GLU A 37 12.26 5.04 11.89
C GLU A 37 12.28 5.05 10.35
N LEU A 38 11.21 4.54 9.73
CA LEU A 38 11.06 4.45 8.28
C LEU A 38 10.74 5.77 7.60
N LEU A 39 10.01 6.66 8.29
CA LEU A 39 9.50 7.92 7.77
C LEU A 39 10.08 9.08 8.59
N GLN A 40 11.18 9.63 8.11
CA GLN A 40 11.88 10.75 8.75
C GLN A 40 11.47 12.06 8.06
N PRO A 41 10.67 12.91 8.71
CA PRO A 41 10.30 14.21 8.16
C PRO A 41 11.55 15.05 7.84
N GLY A 42 11.54 15.71 6.68
CA GLY A 42 12.66 16.49 6.16
C GLY A 42 13.74 15.69 5.44
N ARG A 43 13.67 14.35 5.45
CA ARG A 43 14.62 13.47 4.74
C ARG A 43 13.94 12.52 3.77
N THR A 44 12.90 11.83 4.23
CA THR A 44 12.25 10.80 3.43
C THR A 44 11.58 11.42 2.21
N THR A 45 11.86 10.87 1.03
CA THR A 45 11.24 11.31 -0.23
C THR A 45 10.02 10.48 -0.56
N GLN A 46 9.15 10.99 -1.43
CA GLN A 46 8.02 10.22 -1.95
C GLN A 46 8.47 8.90 -2.60
N ALA A 47 9.57 8.92 -3.36
CA ALA A 47 10.07 7.72 -4.03
C ALA A 47 10.53 6.65 -3.03
N GLU A 48 11.25 7.06 -1.99
CA GLU A 48 11.71 6.18 -0.91
C GLU A 48 10.54 5.60 -0.11
N ALA A 49 9.54 6.43 0.22
CA ALA A 49 8.33 5.97 0.89
C ALA A 49 7.58 4.92 0.05
N ARG A 50 7.42 5.15 -1.26
CA ARG A 50 6.80 4.18 -2.18
C ARG A 50 7.59 2.89 -2.33
N GLN A 51 8.92 2.98 -2.40
CA GLN A 51 9.77 1.81 -2.46
C GLN A 51 9.64 0.95 -1.19
N ARG A 52 9.42 1.59 -0.04
CA ARG A 52 9.28 0.90 1.25
C ARG A 52 7.87 0.40 1.50
N LEU A 53 6.84 1.19 1.22
CA LEU A 53 5.45 0.94 1.62
C LEU A 53 4.58 0.36 0.50
N GLY A 54 5.03 0.48 -0.75
CA GLY A 54 4.21 0.21 -1.94
C GLY A 54 3.53 1.47 -2.47
N PRO A 55 2.70 1.36 -3.52
CA PRO A 55 1.96 2.49 -4.07
C PRO A 55 0.78 2.90 -3.18
N GLY A 56 0.77 4.15 -2.70
CA GLY A 56 -0.38 4.73 -1.99
C GLY A 56 -1.36 5.46 -2.93
N SER A 57 -2.54 5.80 -2.39
CA SER A 57 -3.47 6.71 -3.06
C SER A 57 -2.95 8.14 -2.97
N VAL A 58 -2.77 8.83 -4.09
CA VAL A 58 -2.20 10.19 -4.12
C VAL A 58 -3.27 11.23 -4.38
N LEU A 59 -3.26 12.28 -3.55
CA LEU A 59 -3.99 13.52 -3.77
C LEU A 59 -2.98 14.65 -3.93
N ARG A 60 -3.05 15.39 -5.03
CA ARG A 60 -2.18 16.54 -5.31
C ARG A 60 -2.97 17.83 -5.18
N PHE A 61 -2.40 18.79 -4.44
CA PHE A 61 -2.96 20.12 -4.27
C PHE A 61 -2.43 21.07 -5.35
N GLN A 62 -3.20 22.10 -5.68
CA GLN A 62 -2.76 23.14 -6.64
C GLN A 62 -1.52 23.91 -6.14
N SER A 63 -1.31 23.97 -4.82
CA SER A 63 -0.14 24.55 -4.18
C SER A 63 1.15 23.73 -4.38
N GLY A 64 1.10 22.61 -5.08
CA GLY A 64 2.23 21.70 -5.31
C GLY A 64 2.44 20.65 -4.22
N TRP A 65 1.82 20.83 -3.06
CA TRP A 65 1.79 19.83 -2.00
C TRP A 65 1.08 18.57 -2.47
N LEU A 66 1.41 17.43 -1.85
CA LEU A 66 0.69 16.20 -2.10
C LEU A 66 0.56 15.38 -0.82
N THR A 67 -0.55 14.67 -0.70
CA THR A 67 -0.74 13.63 0.30
C THR A 67 -0.76 12.27 -0.35
N GLU A 68 -0.15 11.30 0.31
CA GLU A 68 -0.21 9.90 -0.07
C GLU A 68 -0.80 9.10 1.09
N GLN A 69 -1.86 8.35 0.80
CA GLN A 69 -2.68 7.66 1.78
C GLN A 69 -2.61 6.16 1.54
N TYR A 70 -2.39 5.44 2.64
CA TYR A 70 -2.39 3.99 2.69
C TYR A 70 -3.47 3.56 3.67
N VAL A 71 -4.47 2.82 3.19
CA VAL A 71 -5.55 2.28 4.02
C VAL A 71 -5.49 0.77 3.93
N TYR A 72 -5.41 0.12 5.09
CA TYR A 72 -5.50 -1.31 5.22
C TYR A 72 -6.65 -1.65 6.16
N ARG A 73 -7.53 -2.58 5.74
CA ARG A 73 -8.68 -3.03 6.52
C ARG A 73 -8.54 -4.53 6.76
N ASP A 74 -8.32 -4.92 8.00
CA ASP A 74 -8.48 -6.30 8.45
C ASP A 74 -9.99 -6.55 8.68
N GLY A 75 -10.56 -7.36 7.81
CA GLY A 75 -11.98 -7.71 7.80
C GLY A 75 -12.29 -8.71 6.68
N LEU A 76 -13.45 -9.34 6.75
CA LEU A 76 -13.93 -10.23 5.69
C LEU A 76 -14.04 -9.43 4.37
N PRO A 77 -13.67 -10.03 3.22
CA PRO A 77 -13.79 -9.34 1.94
C PRO A 77 -15.25 -8.92 1.71
N ARG A 78 -15.47 -7.69 1.23
CA ARG A 78 -16.79 -7.13 0.89
C ARG A 78 -17.65 -8.04 -0.01
N ALA A 79 -17.03 -9.00 -0.69
CA ALA A 79 -17.72 -10.04 -1.45
C ALA A 79 -18.67 -10.91 -0.61
N LEU A 80 -18.42 -11.06 0.70
CA LEU A 80 -19.28 -11.83 1.60
C LEU A 80 -20.48 -11.02 2.12
N ASP A 81 -20.47 -9.69 1.98
CA ASP A 81 -21.59 -8.82 2.35
C ASP A 81 -22.82 -9.00 1.43
N PHE A 82 -22.66 -9.65 0.28
CA PHE A 82 -23.74 -9.95 -0.66
C PHE A 82 -24.58 -11.19 -0.25
N VAL A 83 -24.20 -11.91 0.81
CA VAL A 83 -24.98 -13.04 1.34
C VAL A 83 -25.86 -12.55 2.48
N PRO A 84 -27.20 -12.53 2.35
CA PRO A 84 -28.13 -11.89 3.29
C PRO A 84 -28.01 -12.37 4.75
N VAL A 85 -27.59 -13.61 4.96
CA VAL A 85 -27.44 -14.21 6.30
C VAL A 85 -26.08 -13.86 6.94
N VAL A 86 -25.06 -13.60 6.11
CA VAL A 86 -23.68 -13.30 6.57
C VAL A 86 -23.50 -11.81 6.82
N GLY A 87 -24.14 -10.95 6.00
CA GLY A 87 -24.07 -9.49 6.12
C GLY A 87 -24.56 -8.93 7.46
N LEU A 88 -25.50 -9.61 8.13
CA LEU A 88 -26.01 -9.20 9.44
C LEU A 88 -25.03 -9.50 10.60
N VAL A 89 -24.16 -10.49 10.42
CA VAL A 89 -23.13 -10.89 11.40
C VAL A 89 -21.83 -10.09 11.16
N THR A 90 -21.50 -9.78 9.91
CA THR A 90 -20.27 -9.01 9.57
C THR A 90 -20.39 -7.52 9.89
N ALA A 91 -21.58 -6.93 9.77
CA ALA A 91 -21.81 -5.52 10.12
C ALA A 91 -21.62 -5.22 11.63
N ALA A 92 -21.74 -6.24 12.49
CA ALA A 92 -21.55 -6.12 13.94
C ALA A 92 -20.08 -6.30 14.38
N LEU A 93 -19.20 -6.78 13.49
CA LEU A 93 -17.80 -7.00 13.83
C LEU A 93 -16.99 -5.71 13.54
N PRO A 94 -16.28 -5.16 14.54
CA PRO A 94 -15.43 -4.01 14.32
C PRO A 94 -14.29 -4.40 13.35
N ALA A 95 -14.33 -3.86 12.12
CA ALA A 95 -13.23 -4.01 11.19
C ALA A 95 -12.02 -3.24 11.71
N ALA A 96 -10.87 -3.90 11.81
CA ALA A 96 -9.64 -3.25 12.20
C ALA A 96 -9.06 -2.49 11.00
N GLU A 97 -9.12 -1.17 11.02
CA GLU A 97 -8.56 -0.29 10.00
C GLU A 97 -7.23 0.29 10.48
N THR A 98 -6.19 0.20 9.64
CA THR A 98 -4.93 0.92 9.81
C THR A 98 -4.78 1.88 8.64
N GLU A 99 -4.65 3.16 8.94
CA GLU A 99 -4.52 4.24 7.99
C GLU A 99 -3.23 5.02 8.24
N LEU A 100 -2.44 5.20 7.19
CA LEU A 100 -1.23 5.99 7.19
C LEU A 100 -1.35 7.09 6.14
N VAL A 101 -1.22 8.34 6.56
CA VAL A 101 -1.27 9.53 5.70
C VAL A 101 0.08 10.23 5.74
N LEU A 102 0.69 10.44 4.58
CA LEU A 102 1.94 11.17 4.40
C LEU A 102 1.63 12.49 3.70
N LEU A 103 2.23 13.58 4.17
CA LEU A 103 2.19 14.89 3.55
C LEU A 103 3.58 15.24 3.06
N TYR A 104 3.72 15.53 1.77
CA TYR A 104 4.96 15.98 1.17
C TYR A 104 4.84 17.42 0.68
N SER A 105 5.95 18.15 0.79
CA SER A 105 6.10 19.47 0.18
C SER A 105 6.25 19.39 -1.34
N PRO A 106 6.18 20.53 -2.06
CA PRO A 106 6.32 20.57 -3.52
C PRO A 106 7.64 20.00 -4.06
N ASP A 107 8.69 19.99 -3.24
CA ASP A 107 10.00 19.37 -3.51
C ASP A 107 9.99 17.83 -3.39
N GLY A 108 8.87 17.22 -3.00
CA GLY A 108 8.73 15.77 -2.83
C GLY A 108 9.27 15.22 -1.51
N VAL A 109 9.59 16.08 -0.54
CA VAL A 109 10.10 15.68 0.78
C VAL A 109 8.98 15.56 1.80
N LEU A 110 9.01 14.50 2.61
CA LEU A 110 8.04 14.25 3.67
C LEU A 110 8.10 15.38 4.71
N ARG A 111 6.97 15.98 5.02
CA ARG A 111 6.85 17.02 6.06
C ARG A 111 6.16 16.51 7.31
N LYS A 112 5.17 15.64 7.14
CA LYS A 112 4.42 15.07 8.26
C LYS A 112 3.85 13.73 7.86
N PHE A 113 3.70 12.84 8.83
CA PHE A 113 2.90 11.64 8.68
C PHE A 113 1.94 11.50 9.87
N LYS A 114 0.87 10.75 9.66
CA LYS A 114 -0.06 10.36 10.71
C LYS A 114 -0.45 8.90 10.49
N LEU A 115 -0.21 8.07 11.50
CA LEU A 115 -0.70 6.70 11.58
C LEU A 115 -1.93 6.68 12.50
N ARG A 116 -3.03 6.11 12.04
CA ARG A 116 -4.27 5.90 12.78
C ARG A 116 -4.63 4.43 12.72
N ARG A 117 -4.95 3.84 13.85
CA ARG A 117 -5.52 2.49 13.93
C ARG A 117 -6.89 2.58 14.59
N THR A 118 -7.86 1.86 14.06
CA THR A 118 -9.25 1.85 14.53
C THR A 118 -9.69 0.39 14.56
N GLY A 119 -10.14 -0.11 15.70
CA GLY A 119 -10.34 -1.53 15.97
C GLY A 119 -9.70 -1.91 17.30
N THR A 120 -10.48 -2.45 18.21
CA THR A 120 -10.12 -2.69 19.61
C THR A 120 -9.00 -3.73 19.70
N GLY A 121 -7.93 -3.41 20.44
CA GLY A 121 -6.91 -4.36 20.87
C GLY A 121 -7.42 -5.31 21.94
#